data_AF-A0A7T2ZNY2-F1
#
_entry.id   AF-A0A7T2ZNY2-F1
#
_cell.length_a   1.000
_cell.length_b   1.000
_cell.length_c   1.000
_cell.angle_alpha   90.00
_cell.angle_beta   90.00
_cell.angle_gamma   90.00
#
_symmetry.space_group_name_H-M   'P 1'
#
loop_
_entity.id
_entity.type
_entity.pdbx_description
1 polymer ?
#
loop_
_entity_poly.entity_id
_entity_poly.type
_entity_poly.pdbx_seq_one_letter_code
_entity_poly.pdbx_strand_id
1 'polypeptide(L)'
;MIIERIKKYFEFQRSRIKGPVPLWGVLNGIFILYPLAFFMFMAGGLEILKNEDLYQGLLITGIVVWVLNLVFLLDLKRGILTSFGTYLMYLTGHVYTIIGFSSLSGDHNFIVLKLSLPLIYAIVIIIIMSCLVDLDSEEIISEKAGKIMLNFVVGPIILLSLCFIFLAIIGYDFLMGWGVSLLLMIFGSALYQTWFIIIYAYQHRHDVEETRPIKYIEVPSDLIQNKEFDKNRFKKEKKHD
;
A
#
# COMPACT_ATOMS: atom_id res chain seq x y z
N MET A 1 25.03 -14.26 11.06
CA MET A 1 25.37 -13.11 10.20
C MET A 1 24.25 -12.71 9.22
N ILE A 2 24.01 -13.42 8.09
CA ILE A 2 23.00 -12.97 7.08
C ILE A 2 21.56 -13.01 7.62
N ILE A 3 21.18 -14.08 8.33
CA ILE A 3 19.84 -14.21 8.91
C ILE A 3 19.58 -13.11 9.96
N GLU A 4 20.58 -12.74 10.76
CA GLU A 4 20.46 -11.65 11.75
C GLU A 4 20.26 -10.30 11.05
N ARG A 5 20.98 -10.06 9.95
CA ARG A 5 20.81 -8.86 9.13
C ARG A 5 19.40 -8.77 8.53
N ILE A 6 18.85 -9.89 8.02
CA ILE A 6 17.47 -9.96 7.52
C ILE A 6 16.47 -9.67 8.64
N LYS A 7 16.66 -10.26 9.83
CA LYS A 7 15.81 -10.00 11.00
C LYS A 7 15.82 -8.52 11.39
N LYS A 8 17.01 -7.93 11.54
CA LYS A 8 17.18 -6.51 11.88
C LYS A 8 16.60 -5.58 10.80
N TYR A 9 16.70 -5.96 9.51
CA TYR A 9 16.03 -5.24 8.42
C TYR A 9 14.50 -5.29 8.54
N PHE A 10 13.92 -6.45 8.84
CA PHE A 10 12.46 -6.58 9.01
C PHE A 10 11.96 -5.86 10.26
N GLU A 11 12.73 -5.84 11.34
CA GLU A 11 12.45 -5.01 12.51
C GLU A 11 12.47 -3.51 12.16
N PHE A 12 13.45 -3.07 11.37
CA PHE A 12 13.50 -1.71 10.85
C PHE A 12 12.31 -1.35 9.96
N GLN A 13 11.90 -2.25 9.05
CA GLN A 13 10.72 -2.04 8.21
C GLN A 13 9.45 -1.98 9.07
N ARG A 14 9.31 -2.88 10.04
CA ARG A 14 8.17 -2.93 10.96
C ARG A 14 8.09 -1.67 11.83
N SER A 15 9.21 -1.15 12.32
CA SER A 15 9.21 0.06 13.17
C SER A 15 8.81 1.33 12.42
N ARG A 16 8.87 1.32 11.08
CA ARG A 16 8.39 2.41 10.23
C ARG A 16 6.88 2.41 9.99
N ILE A 17 6.19 1.31 10.31
CA ILE A 17 4.75 1.20 10.16
C ILE A 17 4.09 1.86 11.38
N LYS A 18 3.28 2.89 11.14
CA LYS A 18 2.65 3.71 12.19
C LYS A 18 1.12 3.61 12.20
N GLY A 19 0.54 2.76 11.37
CA GLY A 19 -0.91 2.70 11.20
C GLY A 19 -1.34 1.64 10.19
N PRO A 20 -2.66 1.34 10.13
CA PRO A 20 -3.24 0.56 9.05
C PRO A 20 -3.12 1.30 7.70
N VAL A 21 -3.49 0.62 6.61
CA VAL A 21 -3.46 1.23 5.27
C VAL A 21 -4.31 2.51 5.25
N PRO A 22 -3.80 3.62 4.67
CA PRO A 22 -4.53 4.88 4.60
C PRO A 22 -5.80 4.75 3.75
N LEU A 23 -6.93 5.22 4.27
CA LEU A 23 -8.24 5.12 3.62
C LEU A 23 -8.25 5.64 2.18
N TRP A 24 -7.58 6.77 1.92
CA TRP A 24 -7.50 7.31 0.56
C TRP A 24 -6.82 6.35 -0.42
N GLY A 25 -5.77 5.65 0.01
CA GLY A 25 -5.12 4.63 -0.81
C GLY A 25 -6.06 3.46 -1.11
N VAL A 26 -6.84 3.04 -0.12
CA VAL A 26 -7.85 1.97 -0.26
C VAL A 26 -8.95 2.38 -1.25
N LEU A 27 -9.49 3.60 -1.12
CA LEU A 27 -10.53 4.11 -2.01
C LEU A 27 -10.03 4.24 -3.46
N ASN A 28 -8.81 4.74 -3.67
CA ASN A 28 -8.21 4.79 -5.01
C ASN A 28 -8.00 3.37 -5.58
N GLY A 29 -7.56 2.43 -4.76
CA GLY A 29 -7.45 1.03 -5.12
C GLY A 29 -8.78 0.48 -5.63
N ILE A 30 -9.83 0.61 -4.81
CA ILE A 30 -11.16 0.03 -5.05
C ILE A 30 -11.87 0.66 -6.25
N PHE A 31 -11.82 1.98 -6.38
CA PHE A 31 -12.67 2.68 -7.36
C PHE A 31 -11.94 3.09 -8.65
N ILE A 32 -10.60 3.04 -8.68
CA ILE A 32 -9.83 3.54 -9.82
C ILE A 32 -8.82 2.51 -10.32
N LEU A 33 -7.82 2.16 -9.51
CA LEU A 33 -6.68 1.36 -9.97
C LEU A 33 -7.07 -0.08 -10.28
N TYR A 34 -7.79 -0.73 -9.37
CA TYR A 34 -8.19 -2.11 -9.53
C TYR A 34 -9.21 -2.33 -10.65
N PRO A 35 -10.27 -1.51 -10.77
CA PRO A 35 -11.21 -1.62 -11.88
C PRO A 35 -10.52 -1.47 -13.23
N LEU A 36 -9.60 -0.50 -13.35
CA LEU A 36 -8.84 -0.29 -14.58
C LEU A 36 -8.02 -1.54 -14.94
N ALA A 37 -7.25 -2.07 -14.00
CA ALA A 37 -6.48 -3.30 -14.19
C ALA A 37 -7.37 -4.49 -14.57
N PHE A 38 -8.49 -4.65 -13.86
CA PHE A 38 -9.44 -5.73 -14.07
C PHE A 38 -10.11 -5.67 -15.44
N PHE A 39 -10.54 -4.48 -15.89
CA PHE A 39 -11.14 -4.32 -17.22
C PHE A 39 -10.14 -4.53 -18.36
N MET A 40 -8.88 -4.09 -18.20
CA MET A 40 -7.83 -4.42 -19.18
C MET A 40 -7.61 -5.94 -19.27
N PHE A 41 -7.59 -6.64 -18.13
CA PHE A 41 -7.52 -8.10 -18.10
C PHE A 41 -8.76 -8.76 -18.73
N MET A 42 -9.96 -8.24 -18.48
CA MET A 42 -11.19 -8.76 -19.08
C MET A 42 -11.22 -8.59 -20.60
N ALA A 43 -10.63 -7.52 -21.13
CA ALA A 43 -10.60 -7.27 -22.56
C ALA A 43 -9.64 -8.20 -23.31
N GLY A 44 -8.51 -8.59 -22.70
CA GLY A 44 -7.40 -9.23 -23.41
C GLY A 44 -6.79 -10.48 -22.75
N GLY A 45 -7.21 -10.81 -21.53
CA GLY A 45 -6.58 -11.84 -20.71
C GLY A 45 -6.65 -13.24 -21.32
N LEU A 46 -7.75 -13.57 -22.00
CA LEU A 46 -7.91 -14.88 -22.65
C LEU A 46 -6.89 -15.10 -23.78
N GLU A 47 -6.55 -14.05 -24.53
CA GLU A 47 -5.57 -14.12 -25.62
C GLU A 47 -4.16 -14.47 -25.10
N ILE A 48 -3.80 -13.92 -23.95
CA ILE A 48 -2.52 -14.14 -23.28
C ILE A 48 -2.48 -15.51 -22.60
N LEU A 49 -3.54 -15.87 -21.88
CA LEU A 49 -3.58 -17.10 -21.09
C LEU A 49 -3.79 -18.35 -21.95
N LYS A 50 -4.51 -18.23 -23.08
CA LYS A 50 -4.87 -19.34 -23.98
C LYS A 50 -5.52 -20.53 -23.24
N ASN A 51 -6.18 -20.25 -22.12
CA ASN A 51 -6.83 -21.22 -21.27
C ASN A 51 -8.09 -20.58 -20.68
N GLU A 52 -9.24 -21.08 -21.13
CA GLU A 52 -10.54 -20.53 -20.76
C GLU A 52 -10.86 -20.75 -19.28
N ASP A 53 -10.60 -21.93 -18.74
CA ASP A 53 -10.85 -22.24 -17.32
C ASP A 53 -10.03 -21.35 -16.40
N LEU A 54 -8.74 -21.15 -16.71
CA LEU A 54 -7.87 -20.26 -15.94
C LEU A 54 -8.32 -18.80 -16.05
N TYR A 55 -8.70 -18.37 -17.25
CA TYR A 55 -9.23 -17.02 -17.48
C TYR A 55 -10.51 -16.77 -16.69
N GLN A 56 -11.48 -17.69 -16.76
CA GLN A 56 -12.73 -17.62 -16.01
C GLN A 56 -12.48 -17.66 -14.49
N GLY A 57 -11.60 -18.53 -14.03
CA GLY A 57 -11.21 -18.60 -12.63
C GLY A 57 -10.62 -17.28 -12.12
N LEU A 58 -9.77 -16.63 -12.92
CA LEU A 58 -9.18 -15.33 -12.60
C LEU A 58 -10.20 -14.18 -12.66
N LEU A 59 -11.18 -14.22 -13.56
CA LEU A 59 -12.28 -13.25 -13.58
C LEU A 59 -13.14 -13.35 -12.32
N ILE A 60 -13.56 -14.56 -11.97
CA ILE A 60 -14.35 -14.81 -10.75
C ILE A 60 -13.57 -14.35 -9.52
N THR A 61 -12.28 -14.71 -9.44
CA THR A 61 -11.40 -14.27 -8.34
C THR A 61 -11.35 -12.75 -8.25
N GLY A 62 -11.25 -12.06 -9.38
CA GLY A 62 -11.19 -10.58 -9.40
C GLY A 62 -12.48 -9.94 -8.90
N ILE A 63 -13.63 -10.44 -9.33
CA ILE A 63 -14.95 -9.98 -8.85
C ILE A 63 -15.08 -10.21 -7.34
N VAL A 64 -14.72 -11.41 -6.87
CA VAL A 64 -14.77 -11.75 -5.44
C VAL A 64 -13.86 -10.84 -4.63
N VAL A 65 -12.61 -10.63 -5.05
CA VAL A 65 -11.67 -9.73 -4.36
C VAL A 65 -12.22 -8.32 -4.32
N TRP A 66 -12.80 -7.81 -5.42
CA TRP A 66 -13.37 -6.47 -5.46
C TRP A 66 -14.56 -6.31 -4.50
N VAL A 67 -15.52 -7.24 -4.54
CA VAL A 67 -16.70 -7.21 -3.66
C VAL A 67 -16.32 -7.37 -2.20
N LEU A 68 -15.41 -8.29 -1.87
CA LEU A 68 -14.90 -8.44 -0.50
C LEU A 68 -14.26 -7.15 0.00
N ASN A 69 -13.52 -6.44 -0.85
CA ASN A 69 -12.90 -5.18 -0.45
C ASN A 69 -13.91 -4.07 -0.16
N LEU A 70 -15.04 -4.04 -0.87
CA LEU A 70 -16.16 -3.14 -0.53
C LEU A 70 -16.72 -3.44 0.87
N VAL A 71 -16.81 -4.72 1.25
CA VAL A 71 -17.25 -5.13 2.59
C VAL A 71 -16.17 -4.81 3.63
N PHE A 72 -14.89 -5.05 3.31
CA PHE A 72 -13.78 -4.81 4.22
C PHE A 72 -13.57 -3.34 4.54
N LEU A 73 -14.00 -2.43 3.65
CA LEU A 73 -14.07 -1.00 3.97
C LEU A 73 -14.88 -0.70 5.23
N LEU A 74 -15.76 -1.59 5.71
CA LEU A 74 -16.48 -1.39 6.96
C LEU A 74 -15.58 -1.56 8.20
N ASP A 75 -14.41 -2.18 8.05
CA ASP A 75 -13.41 -2.38 9.12
C ASP A 75 -12.44 -1.19 9.25
N LEU A 76 -12.95 0.06 9.16
CA LEU A 76 -12.10 1.25 9.25
C LEU A 76 -11.41 1.40 10.60
N LYS A 77 -12.05 0.95 11.68
CA LYS A 77 -11.54 1.13 13.05
C LYS A 77 -10.37 0.19 13.38
N ARG A 78 -10.43 -1.07 12.98
CA ARG A 78 -9.36 -2.05 13.26
C ARG A 78 -8.39 -2.15 12.10
N GLY A 79 -8.86 -1.89 10.87
CA GLY A 79 -8.05 -1.81 9.68
C GLY A 79 -7.42 -3.14 9.24
N ILE A 80 -7.75 -4.26 9.88
CA ILE A 80 -7.16 -5.57 9.58
C ILE A 80 -7.69 -6.06 8.25
N LEU A 81 -9.02 -6.14 8.13
CA LEU A 81 -9.68 -6.61 6.92
C LEU A 81 -9.44 -5.65 5.77
N THR A 82 -9.47 -4.34 6.05
CA THR A 82 -9.12 -3.30 5.07
C THR A 82 -7.70 -3.48 4.53
N SER A 83 -6.72 -3.73 5.41
CA SER A 83 -5.31 -3.94 5.01
C SER A 83 -5.13 -5.25 4.25
N PHE A 84 -5.80 -6.33 4.69
CA PHE A 84 -5.78 -7.62 4.01
C PHE A 84 -6.44 -7.56 2.63
N GLY A 85 -7.57 -6.87 2.53
CA GLY A 85 -8.23 -6.59 1.26
C GLY A 85 -7.32 -5.85 0.29
N THR A 86 -6.68 -4.79 0.77
CA THR A 86 -5.72 -4.01 -0.03
C THR A 86 -4.59 -4.89 -0.56
N TYR A 87 -4.08 -5.80 0.27
CA TYR A 87 -3.07 -6.77 -0.17
C TYR A 87 -3.58 -7.67 -1.32
N LEU A 88 -4.79 -8.21 -1.21
CA LEU A 88 -5.39 -9.03 -2.26
C LEU A 88 -5.61 -8.25 -3.55
N MET A 89 -6.09 -7.01 -3.45
CA MET A 89 -6.26 -6.12 -4.61
C MET A 89 -4.94 -5.79 -5.26
N TYR A 90 -3.92 -5.49 -4.46
CA TYR A 90 -2.57 -5.24 -4.96
C TYR A 90 -2.04 -6.45 -5.72
N LEU A 91 -2.12 -7.65 -5.11
CA LEU A 91 -1.62 -8.89 -5.71
C LEU A 91 -2.32 -9.23 -7.03
N THR A 92 -3.65 -9.25 -7.01
CA THR A 92 -4.44 -9.59 -8.21
C THR A 92 -4.40 -8.48 -9.26
N GLY A 93 -4.40 -7.21 -8.83
CA GLY A 93 -4.26 -6.05 -9.72
C GLY A 93 -2.92 -6.04 -10.47
N HIS A 94 -1.83 -6.48 -9.84
CA HIS A 94 -0.54 -6.65 -10.51
C HIS A 94 -0.62 -7.68 -11.63
N VAL A 95 -1.20 -8.85 -11.35
CA VAL A 95 -1.39 -9.92 -12.33
C VAL A 95 -2.22 -9.40 -13.51
N TYR A 96 -3.36 -8.75 -13.23
CA TYR A 96 -4.25 -8.21 -14.25
C TYR A 96 -3.62 -7.12 -15.09
N THR A 97 -2.85 -6.21 -14.47
CA THR A 97 -2.18 -5.14 -15.20
C THR A 97 -1.12 -5.70 -16.14
N ILE A 98 -0.28 -6.63 -15.67
CA ILE A 98 0.76 -7.24 -16.51
C ILE A 98 0.14 -7.99 -17.70
N ILE A 99 -0.88 -8.81 -17.46
CA ILE A 99 -1.56 -9.56 -18.52
C ILE A 99 -2.28 -8.61 -19.47
N GLY A 100 -3.04 -7.63 -18.95
CA GLY A 100 -3.79 -6.68 -19.74
C GLY A 100 -2.90 -5.86 -20.68
N PHE A 101 -1.81 -5.29 -20.16
CA PHE A 101 -0.86 -4.56 -21.01
C PHE A 101 -0.10 -5.45 -21.98
N SER A 102 0.18 -6.71 -21.62
CA SER A 102 0.80 -7.67 -22.55
C SER A 102 -0.13 -8.03 -23.70
N SER A 103 -1.45 -8.12 -23.47
CA SER A 103 -2.45 -8.33 -24.53
C SER A 103 -2.57 -7.10 -25.42
N LEU A 104 -2.78 -5.92 -24.82
CA LEU A 104 -2.94 -4.66 -25.56
C LEU A 104 -1.73 -4.34 -26.45
N SER A 105 -0.54 -4.81 -26.07
CA SER A 105 0.70 -4.61 -26.82
C SER A 105 1.02 -5.72 -27.82
N GLY A 106 0.22 -6.78 -27.89
CA GLY A 106 0.54 -8.00 -28.64
C GLY A 106 1.77 -8.77 -28.11
N ASP A 107 2.28 -8.42 -26.92
CA ASP A 107 3.50 -9.00 -26.35
C ASP A 107 3.17 -10.20 -25.45
N HIS A 108 2.92 -11.32 -26.11
CA HIS A 108 2.58 -12.59 -25.47
C HIS A 108 3.81 -13.31 -24.88
N ASN A 109 5.01 -12.79 -25.10
CA ASN A 109 6.24 -13.49 -24.75
C ASN A 109 6.55 -13.36 -23.26
N PHE A 110 7.14 -14.42 -22.70
CA PHE A 110 7.69 -14.46 -21.34
C PHE A 110 6.71 -14.00 -20.25
N ILE A 111 5.40 -14.27 -20.40
CA ILE A 111 4.38 -13.82 -19.44
C ILE A 111 4.66 -14.31 -18.02
N VAL A 112 5.13 -15.55 -17.86
CA VAL A 112 5.52 -16.12 -16.57
C VAL A 112 6.66 -15.32 -15.93
N LEU A 113 7.67 -14.93 -16.73
CA LEU A 113 8.78 -14.11 -16.25
C LEU A 113 8.26 -12.74 -15.80
N LYS A 114 7.47 -12.06 -16.62
CA LYS A 114 6.87 -10.75 -16.30
C LYS A 114 6.09 -10.79 -14.99
N LEU A 115 5.23 -11.81 -14.81
CA LEU A 115 4.47 -12.02 -13.57
C LEU A 115 5.36 -12.32 -12.37
N SER A 116 6.51 -12.98 -12.57
CA SER A 116 7.48 -13.27 -11.51
C SER A 116 8.38 -12.09 -11.12
N LEU A 117 8.51 -11.07 -11.98
CA LEU A 117 9.42 -9.93 -11.76
C LEU A 117 9.20 -9.24 -10.40
N PRO A 118 7.97 -8.86 -9.99
CA PRO A 118 7.76 -8.25 -8.68
C PRO A 118 8.23 -9.13 -7.51
N LEU A 119 8.06 -10.45 -7.61
CA LEU A 119 8.52 -11.40 -6.59
C LEU A 119 10.05 -11.48 -6.56
N ILE A 120 10.68 -11.64 -7.74
CA ILE A 120 12.14 -11.68 -7.87
C ILE A 120 12.75 -10.41 -7.29
N TYR A 121 12.18 -9.25 -7.64
CA TYR A 121 12.64 -7.96 -7.13
C TYR A 121 12.47 -7.83 -5.62
N ALA A 122 11.34 -8.27 -5.06
CA ALA A 122 11.13 -8.28 -3.61
C ALA A 122 12.25 -9.06 -2.89
N ILE A 123 12.60 -10.25 -3.40
CA ILE A 123 13.67 -11.08 -2.84
C ILE A 123 15.03 -10.38 -2.97
N VAL A 124 15.35 -9.85 -4.16
CA VAL A 124 16.61 -9.13 -4.41
C VAL A 124 16.76 -7.94 -3.46
N ILE A 125 15.70 -7.14 -3.27
CA ILE A 125 15.71 -6.00 -2.35
C ILE A 125 15.92 -6.45 -0.92
N ILE A 126 15.27 -7.53 -0.46
CA ILE A 126 15.48 -8.04 0.90
C ILE A 126 16.97 -8.43 1.09
N ILE A 127 17.57 -9.12 0.14
CA ILE A 127 18.98 -9.54 0.21
C ILE A 127 19.89 -8.31 0.24
N ILE A 128 19.76 -7.41 -0.73
CA ILE A 128 20.61 -6.21 -0.85
C ILE A 128 20.48 -5.35 0.41
N MET A 129 19.26 -5.08 0.85
CA MET A 129 19.04 -4.22 2.02
C MET A 129 19.57 -4.85 3.30
N SER A 130 19.47 -6.16 3.44
CA SER A 130 20.07 -6.87 4.57
C SER A 130 21.60 -6.78 4.54
N CYS A 131 22.23 -6.81 3.36
CA CYS A 131 23.69 -6.60 3.27
C CYS A 131 24.11 -5.20 3.73
N LEU A 132 23.24 -4.19 3.57
CA LEU A 132 23.49 -2.80 4.01
C LEU A 132 23.19 -2.56 5.50
N VAL A 133 22.59 -3.53 6.20
CA VAL A 133 22.29 -3.41 7.62
C VAL A 133 23.58 -3.40 8.45
N ASP A 134 23.74 -2.40 9.29
CA ASP A 134 24.76 -2.43 10.34
C ASP A 134 24.18 -3.11 11.59
N LEU A 135 24.82 -4.17 12.07
CA LEU A 135 24.37 -4.92 13.26
C LEU A 135 24.75 -4.20 14.56
N ASP A 136 25.82 -3.42 14.56
CA ASP A 136 26.42 -2.83 15.75
C ASP A 136 26.04 -1.34 15.93
N SER A 137 25.48 -0.72 14.90
CA SER A 137 24.99 0.66 14.93
C SER A 137 23.52 0.79 15.39
N GLU A 138 23.21 1.93 16.02
CA GLU A 138 21.84 2.41 16.24
C GLU A 138 21.15 2.76 14.91
N GLU A 139 21.91 3.35 13.97
CA GLU A 139 21.43 3.60 12.62
C GLU A 139 21.50 2.29 11.81
N ILE A 140 20.34 1.63 11.66
CA ILE A 140 20.25 0.31 11.03
C ILE A 140 20.73 0.32 9.57
N ILE A 141 20.38 1.36 8.81
CA ILE A 141 20.84 1.58 7.44
C ILE A 141 21.17 3.07 7.31
N SER A 142 22.41 3.39 6.93
CA SER A 142 22.80 4.78 6.73
C SER A 142 22.01 5.46 5.62
N GLU A 143 21.68 6.75 5.79
CA GLU A 143 21.00 7.53 4.75
C GLU A 143 21.76 7.48 3.40
N LYS A 144 23.10 7.50 3.46
CA LYS A 144 23.97 7.39 2.29
C LYS A 144 23.79 6.03 1.58
N ALA A 145 23.75 4.93 2.33
CA ALA A 145 23.52 3.60 1.77
C ALA A 145 22.12 3.49 1.14
N GLY A 146 21.11 4.09 1.77
CA GLY A 146 19.75 4.18 1.20
C GLY A 146 19.70 4.95 -0.13
N LYS A 147 20.42 6.08 -0.25
CA LYS A 147 20.50 6.84 -1.52
C LYS A 147 21.23 6.07 -2.62
N ILE A 148 22.33 5.39 -2.28
CA ILE A 148 23.07 4.54 -3.22
C ILE A 148 22.15 3.42 -3.73
N MET A 149 21.37 2.78 -2.85
CA MET A 149 20.39 1.77 -3.24
C MET A 149 19.37 2.31 -4.25
N LEU A 150 18.81 3.50 -3.99
CA LEU A 150 17.79 4.07 -4.87
C LEU A 150 18.37 4.39 -6.25
N ASN A 151 19.59 4.92 -6.30
CA ASN A 151 20.22 5.31 -7.55
C ASN A 151 20.77 4.13 -8.37
N PHE A 152 21.29 3.08 -7.74
CA PHE A 152 21.92 1.96 -8.45
C PHE A 152 21.01 0.76 -8.69
N VAL A 153 20.01 0.52 -7.82
CA VAL A 153 19.11 -0.64 -7.96
C VAL A 153 17.80 -0.21 -8.61
N VAL A 154 17.18 0.86 -8.11
CA VAL A 154 15.87 1.31 -8.59
C VAL A 154 15.99 2.16 -9.86
N GLY A 155 16.94 3.09 -9.88
CA GLY A 155 17.15 4.07 -10.96
C GLY A 155 17.25 3.46 -12.37
N PRO A 156 18.13 2.47 -12.62
CA PRO A 156 18.27 1.87 -13.94
C PRO A 156 17.01 1.17 -14.42
N ILE A 157 16.26 0.53 -13.51
CA ILE A 157 15.03 -0.19 -13.82
C ILE A 157 13.94 0.81 -14.24
N ILE A 158 13.77 1.89 -13.47
CA ILE A 158 12.81 2.95 -13.80
C ILE A 158 13.18 3.59 -15.14
N LEU A 159 14.45 3.94 -15.35
CA LEU A 159 14.90 4.57 -16.60
C LEU A 159 14.59 3.67 -17.80
N LEU A 160 14.94 2.38 -17.71
CA LEU A 160 14.67 1.42 -18.79
C LEU A 160 13.16 1.24 -19.02
N SER A 161 12.39 1.10 -17.95
CA SER A 161 10.93 0.98 -18.00
C SER A 161 10.29 2.19 -18.72
N LEU A 162 10.68 3.41 -18.34
CA LEU A 162 10.17 4.63 -18.94
C LEU A 162 10.58 4.75 -20.42
N CYS A 163 11.80 4.36 -20.77
CA CYS A 163 12.24 4.29 -22.17
C CYS A 163 11.35 3.34 -23.00
N PHE A 164 11.03 2.16 -22.47
CA PHE A 164 10.18 1.19 -23.16
C PHE A 164 8.74 1.70 -23.32
N ILE A 165 8.17 2.30 -22.28
CA ILE A 165 6.84 2.91 -22.33
C ILE A 165 6.82 4.05 -23.35
N PHE A 166 7.84 4.91 -23.36
CA PHE A 166 7.95 6.02 -24.31
C PHE A 166 8.02 5.51 -25.76
N LEU A 167 8.87 4.51 -26.02
CA LEU A 167 8.97 3.90 -27.35
C LEU A 167 7.65 3.26 -27.78
N ALA A 168 6.92 2.63 -26.86
CA ALA A 168 5.60 2.08 -27.15
C ALA A 168 4.60 3.16 -27.58
N ILE A 169 4.56 4.29 -26.87
CA ILE A 169 3.66 5.40 -27.20
C ILE A 169 3.90 5.96 -28.63
N ILE A 170 5.14 5.88 -29.13
CA ILE A 170 5.49 6.37 -30.48
C ILE A 170 5.44 5.29 -31.58
N GLY A 171 4.91 4.10 -31.28
CA GLY A 171 4.60 3.06 -32.28
C GLY A 171 5.34 1.73 -32.12
N TYR A 172 6.16 1.55 -31.08
CA TYR A 172 6.77 0.25 -30.75
C TYR A 172 5.93 -0.51 -29.72
N ASP A 173 4.66 -0.77 -30.04
CA ASP A 173 3.64 -1.23 -29.08
C ASP A 173 4.09 -2.41 -28.22
N PHE A 174 4.79 -3.40 -28.80
CA PHE A 174 5.28 -4.58 -28.08
C PHE A 174 6.12 -4.26 -26.83
N LEU A 175 6.78 -3.09 -26.79
CA LEU A 175 7.58 -2.66 -25.64
C LEU A 175 6.71 -2.24 -24.44
N MET A 176 5.42 -1.97 -24.63
CA MET A 176 4.53 -1.57 -23.54
C MET A 176 4.43 -2.65 -22.46
N GLY A 177 4.26 -3.91 -22.86
CA GLY A 177 4.19 -5.04 -21.93
C GLY A 177 5.44 -5.14 -21.04
N TRP A 178 6.64 -5.00 -21.63
CA TRP A 178 7.90 -4.97 -20.88
C TRP A 178 8.06 -3.71 -20.03
N GLY A 179 7.75 -2.54 -20.58
CA GLY A 179 7.86 -1.27 -19.90
C GLY A 179 7.02 -1.25 -18.61
N VAL A 180 5.75 -1.67 -18.71
CA VAL A 180 4.84 -1.79 -17.56
C VAL A 180 5.29 -2.88 -16.60
N SER A 181 5.77 -4.03 -17.07
CA SER A 181 6.24 -5.10 -16.19
C SER A 181 7.46 -4.68 -15.36
N LEU A 182 8.42 -3.96 -15.96
CA LEU A 182 9.57 -3.39 -15.26
C LEU A 182 9.14 -2.28 -14.28
N LEU A 183 8.13 -1.48 -14.64
CA LEU A 183 7.57 -0.48 -13.74
C LEU A 183 6.87 -1.12 -12.53
N LEU A 184 6.11 -2.18 -12.74
CA LEU A 184 5.41 -2.86 -11.65
C LEU A 184 6.37 -3.65 -10.76
N MET A 185 7.49 -4.10 -11.31
CA MET A 185 8.51 -4.81 -10.55
C MET A 185 9.02 -4.01 -9.36
N ILE A 186 9.23 -2.69 -9.49
CA ILE A 186 9.73 -1.86 -8.37
C ILE A 186 8.77 -1.82 -7.18
N PHE A 187 7.47 -2.02 -7.43
CA PHE A 187 6.48 -2.13 -6.38
C PHE A 187 6.50 -3.50 -5.70
N GLY A 188 7.26 -4.49 -6.19
CA GLY A 188 7.40 -5.82 -5.58
C GLY A 188 7.69 -5.80 -4.08
N SER A 189 8.37 -4.77 -3.56
CA SER A 189 8.58 -4.60 -2.11
C SER A 189 7.26 -4.46 -1.31
N ALA A 190 6.21 -3.91 -1.91
CA ALA A 190 4.89 -3.83 -1.31
C ALA A 190 4.27 -5.22 -1.00
N LEU A 191 4.71 -6.29 -1.69
CA LEU A 191 4.26 -7.65 -1.41
C LEU A 191 4.55 -8.09 0.03
N TYR A 192 5.72 -7.74 0.57
CA TYR A 192 6.08 -8.07 1.95
C TYR A 192 5.80 -6.92 2.92
N GLN A 193 5.91 -5.66 2.48
CA GLN A 193 5.65 -4.51 3.35
C GLN A 193 4.19 -4.46 3.83
N THR A 194 3.24 -4.84 2.97
CA THR A 194 1.81 -4.86 3.34
C THR A 194 1.53 -5.86 4.46
N TRP A 195 2.30 -6.96 4.56
CA TRP A 195 2.19 -7.87 5.70
C TRP A 195 2.55 -7.21 7.02
N PHE A 196 3.55 -6.32 7.06
CA PHE A 196 3.83 -5.56 8.27
C PHE A 196 2.68 -4.62 8.65
N ILE A 197 1.96 -4.06 7.68
CA ILE A 197 0.75 -3.25 7.92
C ILE A 197 -0.37 -4.12 8.51
N ILE A 198 -0.62 -5.30 7.94
CA ILE A 198 -1.64 -6.23 8.43
C ILE A 198 -1.31 -6.69 9.86
N ILE A 199 -0.05 -7.06 10.12
CA ILE A 199 0.43 -7.46 11.44
C ILE A 199 0.29 -6.30 12.44
N TYR A 200 0.63 -5.08 12.03
CA TYR A 200 0.46 -3.89 12.85
C TYR A 200 -1.00 -3.71 13.25
N ALA A 201 -1.92 -3.70 12.27
CA ALA A 201 -3.36 -3.58 12.51
C ALA A 201 -3.89 -4.70 13.42
N TYR A 202 -3.39 -5.93 13.24
CA TYR A 202 -3.76 -7.05 14.10
C TYR A 202 -3.28 -6.88 15.55
N GLN A 203 -2.05 -6.42 15.75
CA GLN A 203 -1.49 -6.19 17.08
C GLN A 203 -2.23 -5.08 17.83
N HIS A 204 -2.56 -4.00 17.13
CA HIS A 204 -3.19 -2.81 17.70
C HIS A 204 -4.74 -2.83 17.60
N ARG A 205 -5.33 -4.00 17.31
CA ARG A 205 -6.79 -4.16 17.10
C ARG A 205 -7.65 -3.81 18.31
N HIS A 206 -7.04 -3.85 19.49
CA HIS A 206 -7.64 -3.51 20.78
C HIS A 206 -7.15 -2.17 21.30
N ASP A 207 -6.16 -1.57 20.64
CA ASP A 207 -5.64 -0.23 20.94
C ASP A 207 -6.54 0.85 20.34
N VAL A 208 -7.81 0.50 20.09
CA VAL A 208 -8.88 1.48 19.93
C VAL A 208 -8.73 2.36 21.15
N GLU A 209 -8.19 3.57 20.94
CA GLU A 209 -8.33 4.62 21.91
C GLU A 209 -9.78 4.53 22.36
N GLU A 210 -10.00 4.23 23.64
CA GLU A 210 -11.06 4.93 24.33
C GLU A 210 -10.87 6.35 23.83
N THR A 211 -11.71 6.80 22.89
CA THR A 211 -12.03 8.19 22.76
C THR A 211 -12.45 8.51 24.17
N ARG A 212 -11.48 8.93 24.99
CA ARG A 212 -11.72 9.43 26.33
C ARG A 212 -12.85 10.39 26.05
N PRO A 213 -14.08 10.15 26.54
CA PRO A 213 -15.13 11.14 26.40
C PRO A 213 -14.44 12.40 26.89
N ILE A 214 -14.38 13.42 26.01
CA ILE A 214 -13.70 14.71 26.23
C ILE A 214 -13.64 14.89 27.72
N LYS A 215 -12.43 14.72 28.31
CA LYS A 215 -12.28 14.63 29.76
C LYS A 215 -13.04 15.84 30.29
N TYR A 216 -14.27 15.65 30.77
CA TYR A 216 -14.95 16.72 31.47
C TYR A 216 -13.97 16.91 32.61
N ILE A 217 -13.33 18.07 32.59
CA ILE A 217 -12.61 18.51 33.76
C ILE A 217 -13.75 18.60 34.76
N GLU A 218 -13.95 17.54 35.55
CA GLU A 218 -14.66 17.63 36.81
C GLU A 218 -13.77 18.56 37.63
N VAL A 219 -13.97 19.85 37.40
CA VAL A 219 -13.47 20.89 38.28
C VAL A 219 -14.17 20.61 39.60
N PRO A 220 -13.44 20.26 40.67
CA PRO A 220 -14.04 20.10 41.98
C PRO A 220 -14.87 21.34 42.29
N SER A 221 -16.10 21.17 42.78
CA SER A 221 -17.01 22.29 43.07
C SER A 221 -16.39 23.35 44.01
N ASP A 222 -15.41 22.90 44.79
CA ASP A 222 -14.53 23.60 45.71
C ASP A 222 -13.58 24.60 45.02
N LEU A 223 -13.23 24.41 43.74
CA LEU A 223 -12.49 25.40 42.95
C LEU A 223 -13.40 26.48 42.32
N ILE A 224 -14.71 26.24 42.24
CA ILE A 224 -15.68 27.21 41.69
C ILE A 224 -16.19 28.18 42.77
N GLN A 225 -16.14 27.79 44.06
CA GLN A 225 -16.69 28.61 45.14
C GLN A 225 -15.76 29.71 45.68
N ASN A 226 -14.47 29.74 45.33
CA ASN A 226 -13.48 30.65 45.94
C ASN A 226 -12.88 31.70 44.99
N LYS A 227 -13.53 32.01 43.87
CA LYS A 227 -13.30 33.28 43.20
C LYS A 227 -14.60 34.07 43.25
N GLU A 228 -14.55 35.22 43.92
CA GLU A 228 -15.59 36.25 43.92
C GLU A 228 -16.06 36.50 42.48
N PHE A 229 -17.08 35.76 42.07
CA PHE A 229 -17.73 35.95 40.80
C PHE A 229 -18.74 37.06 41.04
N ASP A 230 -18.34 38.29 40.72
CA ASP A 230 -19.20 39.47 40.84
C ASP A 230 -20.39 39.34 39.87
N LYS A 231 -21.44 38.71 40.40
CA LYS A 231 -22.70 38.41 39.73
C LYS A 231 -23.49 39.68 39.38
N ASN A 232 -23.06 40.85 39.88
CA ASN A 232 -23.72 42.13 39.60
C ASN A 232 -23.20 42.85 38.36
N ARG A 233 -22.05 42.43 37.78
CA ARG A 233 -21.50 43.08 36.58
C ARG A 233 -22.36 42.89 35.31
N PHE A 234 -23.30 41.95 35.31
CA PHE A 234 -24.16 41.62 34.15
C PHE A 234 -25.65 41.76 34.41
N LYS A 235 -26.09 42.57 35.40
CA LYS A 235 -27.49 43.00 35.44
C LYS A 235 -27.76 43.96 34.29
N LYS A 236 -28.45 43.48 33.26
CA LYS A 236 -29.04 44.30 32.20
C LYS A 236 -30.02 45.29 32.83
N GLU A 237 -29.79 46.59 32.64
CA GLU A 237 -30.80 47.62 32.86
C GLU A 237 -32.01 47.34 31.96
N LYS A 238 -33.19 47.24 32.57
CA LYS A 238 -34.45 47.27 31.82
C LYS A 238 -34.71 48.72 31.42
N LYS A 239 -34.63 49.04 30.13
CA LYS A 239 -35.22 50.27 29.60
C LYS A 239 -36.73 50.07 29.46
N HIS A 240 -37.49 50.91 30.16
CA HIS A 240 -38.89 51.19 29.85
C HIS A 240 -38.91 52.38 28.89
N ASP A 241 -39.47 52.15 27.69
CA ASP A 241 -40.52 52.94 27.03
C ASP A 241 -40.84 52.30 25.67
#